data_AF-A0A369TFZ7-F1
#
_entry.id   AF-A0A369TFZ7-F1
#
_cell.length_a   1.000
_cell.length_b   1.000
_cell.length_c   1.000
_cell.angle_alpha   90.00
_cell.angle_beta   90.00
_cell.angle_gamma   90.00
#
_symmetry.space_group_name_H-M   'P 1'
#
loop_
_entity.id
_entity.type
_entity.pdbx_description
1 polymer ?
#
loop_
_entity_poly.entity_id
_entity_poly.type
_entity_poly.pdbx_seq_one_letter_code
_entity_poly.pdbx_strand_id
1 'polypeptide(L)' 'MHDLHIWPLSTTRTALAVHVVTEMQETDAVLHDLAEGLEHGFGIAHSTIQVEREPCGASCLRAHE' A
#
# COMPACT_ATOMS: atom_id res chain seq x y z
N MET A 1 -7.10 -3.91 4.88
CA MET A 1 -6.23 -2.76 4.58
C MET A 1 -6.45 -1.68 5.62
N HIS A 2 -5.41 -0.93 5.99
CA HIS A 2 -5.48 0.24 6.85
C HIS A 2 -4.35 1.21 6.50
N ASP A 3 -4.36 2.40 7.12
CA ASP A 3 -3.32 3.43 6.96
C ASP A 3 -3.06 3.82 5.49
N LEU A 4 -4.14 4.12 4.76
CA LEU A 4 -4.06 4.56 3.37
C LEU A 4 -3.72 6.05 3.31
N HIS A 5 -2.52 6.35 2.82
CA HIS A 5 -2.03 7.69 2.58
C HIS A 5 -1.82 7.93 1.09
N ILE A 6 -2.30 9.06 0.60
CA ILE A 6 -2.18 9.46 -0.81
C ILE A 6 -1.69 10.90 -0.85
N TRP A 7 -0.64 11.16 -1.62
CA TRP A 7 -0.11 12.51 -1.80
C TRP A 7 0.32 12.77 -3.25
N PRO A 8 0.12 14.01 -3.74
CA PRO A 8 0.61 14.41 -5.05
C PRO A 8 2.13 14.61 -5.01
N LEU A 9 2.83 14.03 -5.98
CA LEU A 9 4.25 14.34 -6.27
C LEU A 9 4.37 15.46 -7.32
N SER A 10 3.36 15.63 -8.18
CA SER A 10 3.22 16.77 -9.09
C SER A 10 1.75 16.96 -9.50
N THR A 11 1.51 17.80 -10.52
CA THR A 11 0.18 17.94 -11.16
C THR A 11 -0.29 16.69 -11.92
N THR A 12 0.63 15.75 -12.20
CA THR A 12 0.35 14.54 -12.99
C THR A 12 0.83 13.26 -12.33
N ARG A 13 1.53 13.35 -11.19
CA ARG A 13 2.07 12.18 -10.48
C ARG A 13 1.54 12.15 -9.06
N THR A 14 1.05 10.97 -8.67
CA THR A 14 0.53 10.69 -7.34
C THR A 14 1.33 9.53 -6.74
N ALA A 15 1.59 9.61 -5.44
CA ALA A 15 2.14 8.53 -4.66
C ALA A 15 1.12 8.05 -3.61
N LEU A 16 1.27 6.79 -3.23
CA LEU A 16 0.38 6.11 -2.29
C LEU A 16 1.19 5.26 -1.33
N ALA A 17 0.84 5.26 -0.05
CA ALA A 17 1.25 4.24 0.91
C ALA A 17 0.03 3.58 1.54
N VAL A 18 0.08 2.27 1.74
CA VAL A 18 -1.02 1.53 2.36
C VAL A 18 -0.52 0.25 3.04
N HIS A 19 -1.19 -0.15 4.11
CA HIS A 19 -0.97 -1.43 4.76
C HIS A 19 -2.07 -2.41 4.33
N VAL A 20 -1.66 -3.58 3.85
CA VAL A 20 -2.55 -4.64 3.36
C VAL A 20 -2.32 -5.87 4.20
N VAL A 21 -3.39 -6.35 4.84
CA VAL A 21 -3.36 -7.62 5.59
C VAL A 21 -3.81 -8.74 4.65
N THR A 22 -3.00 -9.79 4.52
CA THR A 22 -3.31 -10.96 3.68
C THR A 22 -2.80 -12.25 4.31
N GLU A 23 -3.59 -13.31 4.14
CA GLU A 23 -3.22 -14.68 4.54
C GLU A 23 -2.41 -15.42 3.46
N MET A 24 -2.16 -14.77 2.31
CA MET A 24 -1.37 -15.35 1.22
C MET A 24 0.09 -15.51 1.61
N GLN A 25 0.69 -16.66 1.28
CA GLN A 25 2.13 -16.90 1.48
C GLN A 25 2.98 -16.11 0.48
N GLU A 26 2.50 -15.96 -0.76
CA GLU A 26 3.19 -15.31 -1.85
C GLU A 26 2.96 -13.78 -1.82
N THR A 27 3.56 -13.12 -0.84
CA THR A 27 3.47 -11.67 -0.66
C THR A 27 3.92 -10.89 -1.90
N ASP A 28 4.97 -11.34 -2.59
CA ASP A 28 5.49 -10.68 -3.80
C ASP A 28 4.49 -10.66 -4.95
N ALA A 29 3.72 -11.73 -5.14
CA ALA A 29 2.68 -11.78 -6.18
C ALA A 29 1.56 -10.78 -5.87
N VAL A 30 1.17 -10.66 -4.60
CA VAL A 30 0.18 -9.68 -4.14
C VAL A 30 0.69 -8.25 -4.33
N LEU A 31 1.95 -7.98 -3.98
CA LEU A 31 2.58 -6.68 -4.18
C LEU A 31 2.60 -6.28 -5.66
N HIS A 32 2.96 -7.23 -6.53
CA HIS A 32 3.04 -6.99 -7.96
C HIS A 32 1.67 -6.70 -8.58
N ASP A 33 0.67 -7.52 -8.28
CA ASP A 33 -0.71 -7.34 -8.77
C ASP A 33 -1.31 -6.01 -8.31
N LEU A 34 -1.10 -5.65 -7.04
CA LEU A 34 -1.57 -4.37 -6.51
C LEU A 34 -0.85 -3.18 -7.15
N ALA A 35 0.47 -3.25 -7.32
CA ALA A 35 1.23 -2.19 -7.97
C ALA A 35 0.77 -1.98 -9.42
N GLU A 36 0.59 -3.08 -10.16
CA GLU A 36 0.11 -3.04 -11.54
C GLU A 36 -1.31 -2.48 -11.63
N GLY A 37 -2.21 -2.90 -10.74
CA GLY A 37 -3.57 -2.38 -10.67
C GLY A 37 -3.64 -0.88 -10.33
N LEU A 38 -2.75 -0.41 -9.45
CA LEU A 38 -2.66 1.01 -9.09
C LEU A 38 -2.11 1.86 -10.23
N GLU A 39 -1.14 1.35 -10.98
CA GLU A 39 -0.58 2.04 -12.14
C GLU A 39 -1.60 2.10 -13.28
N HIS A 40 -2.17 0.95 -13.68
CA HIS A 40 -3.09 0.90 -14.82
C HIS A 40 -4.48 1.51 -14.52
N GLY A 41 -4.99 1.33 -13.30
CA GLY A 41 -6.32 1.81 -12.92
C GLY A 41 -6.35 3.28 -12.51
N PHE A 42 -5.28 3.77 -11.87
CA PHE A 42 -5.26 5.09 -11.23
C PHE A 42 -4.06 5.97 -11.61
N GLY A 43 -3.12 5.47 -12.42
CA GLY A 43 -1.92 6.20 -12.80
C GLY A 43 -0.92 6.39 -11.65
N ILE A 44 -1.02 5.57 -10.59
CA ILE A 44 -0.17 5.68 -9.41
C ILE A 44 1.04 4.74 -9.59
N ALA A 45 2.10 5.26 -10.19
CA ALA A 45 3.35 4.51 -10.40
C ALA A 45 4.25 4.46 -9.15
N HIS A 46 3.96 5.28 -8.12
CA HIS A 46 4.77 5.37 -6.91
C HIS A 46 3.96 4.90 -5.69
N SER A 47 3.85 3.59 -5.52
CA SER A 47 3.16 2.97 -4.38
C SER A 47 4.13 2.28 -3.42
N THR A 48 3.94 2.47 -2.12
CA THR A 48 4.60 1.71 -1.06
C THR A 48 3.54 0.88 -0.34
N ILE A 49 3.59 -0.44 -0.51
CA ILE A 49 2.58 -1.35 0.05
C ILE A 49 3.27 -2.20 1.11
N GLN A 50 2.85 -2.06 2.36
CA GLN A 50 3.30 -2.92 3.44
C GLN A 50 2.32 -4.09 3.58
N VAL A 51 2.81 -5.31 3.43
CA VAL A 51 1.98 -6.52 3.58
C VAL A 51 2.17 -7.11 4.96
N GLU A 52 1.06 -7.31 5.66
CA GLU A 52 0.98 -7.84 7.02
C GLU A 52 0.20 -9.16 7.02
N ARG A 53 0.55 -10.09 7.91
CA ARG A 53 -0.11 -11.42 8.00
C ARG A 53 -1.16 -11.51 9.10
N GLU A 54 -1.15 -10.57 10.03
CA GLU A 54 -2.13 -10.51 11.10
C GLU A 54 -2.68 -9.09 11.15
N PRO A 55 -4.01 -8.90 11.26
CA PRO A 55 -4.57 -7.58 11.45
C PRO A 55 -4.00 -7.03 12.74
N CYS A 56 -3.32 -5.88 12.64
CA CYS A 56 -2.63 -5.28 13.76
C CYS A 56 -3.60 -5.01 14.93
N GLY A 57 -3.64 -5.94 15.88
CA GLY A 57 -4.30 -5.79 17.16
C GLY A 57 -3.35 -5.05 18.10
N ALA A 58 -3.56 -3.74 18.25
CA ALA A 58 -2.93 -2.86 19.26
C ALA A 58 -1.50 -2.31 19.02
N SER A 59 -0.81 -2.58 17.90
CA SER A 59 0.54 -2.03 17.63
C SER A 59 0.58 -0.83 16.64
N CYS A 60 -0.55 -0.44 16.06
CA CYS A 60 -0.60 0.44 14.87
C CYS A 60 -0.65 1.93 15.25
N LEU A 61 -0.26 2.29 16.48
CA LEU A 61 -0.28 3.67 16.97
C LEU A 61 1.07 4.40 16.85
N ARG A 62 2.07 3.83 16.16
CA ARG A 62 3.42 4.39 16.08
C ARG A 62 4.02 4.26 14.68
N ALA A 63 3.51 5.02 13.72
CA ALA A 63 4.23 5.27 12.47
C ALA A 63 3.94 6.68 11.93
N HIS A 64 3.91 7.68 12.82
CA HIS A 64 3.93 9.09 12.43
C HIS A 64 4.65 9.91 13.51
N GLU A 65 5.95 10.09 13.31
CA GLU A 65 6.71 11.26 13.79
C GLU A 65 7.49 11.86 12.62
#